data_AF-A0A1H6YJ11-F1
#
_entry.id   AF-A0A1H6YJ11-F1
#
_cell.length_a   1.000
_cell.length_b   1.000
_cell.length_c   1.000
_cell.angle_alpha   90.00
_cell.angle_beta   90.00
_cell.angle_gamma   90.00
#
_symmetry.space_group_name_H-M   'P 1'
#
loop_
_entity.id
_entity.type
_entity.pdbx_description
1 polymer ?
#
loop_
_entity_poly.entity_id
_entity_poly.type
_entity_poly.pdbx_seq_one_letter_code
_entity_poly.pdbx_strand_id
1 'polypeptide(L)'
;MYELYFFDQLKIYDYRFSNSFNNYLKSLQILDSSSLIDFFRSGYNELLGIEHEKDIINQSIQRIDKIIVVIIDDLDRLLADEIIEVFKIIDGTASFSNTVFLTAFDKEHVNKIIDEKYTNEDSLFSDKFFNVEIFLPAIPKTIIYNFIEEVLTDTFGNKIINSDEIQFDLRKELIDLKFHIENNIKTLRDAKRFLNSFHNQFYLVKDILVFKEYFLLSLIKYRYYNIYLTIQTEMFPSIQFVDINALHNRQFDDLNFRLDSLLRTIVVKHFKSDFLDYGHDVNKSIGGEKQKVEENIDKSILSILKALFNDFNIQNPNSIGNRDMFDFYFDENDNVDDYKNTAVYFKMLFDKEEKDIKKEINLYITDNDVIRLLEFIKKRKIELLKNKNSLFKYINLLFYINVKLDNDATTCEKLLYLYRNDFVEKLKTIGLVENLDVFKLFVKEKLHNSTPFYPYLFIKDLLANIIDHGNLYIFSKEEILEIAINNFNQYLDKNSIYNVKHYDLLLSCITDLIGDRGQIIL
;
A
#
# COMPACT_ATOMS: atom_id res chain seq x y z
N MET A 1 -0.39 -8.90 44.10
CA MET A 1 -1.71 -8.33 43.71
C MET A 1 -2.70 -9.41 43.26
N TYR A 2 -2.25 -10.38 42.46
CA TYR A 2 -3.09 -11.45 41.88
C TYR A 2 -3.71 -12.42 42.91
N GLU A 3 -3.03 -12.69 44.03
CA GLU A 3 -3.57 -13.55 45.09
C GLU A 3 -4.83 -12.95 45.72
N LEU A 4 -4.84 -11.63 46.00
CA LEU A 4 -6.02 -10.97 46.59
C LEU A 4 -7.26 -11.15 45.71
N TYR A 5 -7.07 -11.08 44.38
CA TYR A 5 -8.16 -11.20 43.43
C TYR A 5 -8.79 -12.60 43.43
N PHE A 6 -7.98 -13.67 43.41
CA PHE A 6 -8.48 -15.05 43.42
C PHE A 6 -9.38 -15.30 44.64
N PHE A 7 -8.91 -14.93 45.82
CA PHE A 7 -9.66 -15.16 47.06
C PHE A 7 -10.84 -14.20 47.22
N ASP A 8 -10.75 -12.97 46.70
CA ASP A 8 -11.90 -12.06 46.64
C ASP A 8 -13.06 -12.65 45.83
N GLN A 9 -12.77 -13.36 44.72
CA GLN A 9 -13.80 -14.07 43.97
C GLN A 9 -14.39 -15.26 44.74
N LEU A 10 -13.60 -15.93 45.58
CA LEU A 10 -14.07 -17.03 46.41
C LEU A 10 -14.90 -16.60 47.63
N LYS A 11 -14.78 -15.35 48.08
CA LYS A 11 -15.59 -14.80 49.20
C LYS A 11 -17.09 -14.89 48.96
N ILE A 12 -17.53 -14.88 47.71
CA ILE A 12 -18.94 -15.03 47.34
C ILE A 12 -19.49 -16.40 47.77
N TYR A 13 -18.62 -17.42 47.84
CA TYR A 13 -18.96 -18.78 48.21
C TYR A 13 -18.70 -19.07 49.70
N ASP A 14 -17.71 -18.43 50.32
CA ASP A 14 -17.44 -18.54 51.76
C ASP A 14 -16.74 -17.28 52.33
N TYR A 15 -17.37 -16.60 53.29
CA TYR A 15 -16.81 -15.37 53.88
C TYR A 15 -15.49 -15.59 54.64
N ARG A 16 -15.18 -16.83 55.05
CA ARG A 16 -13.98 -17.16 55.82
C ARG A 16 -12.68 -16.99 55.03
N PHE A 17 -12.77 -16.94 53.69
CA PHE A 17 -11.64 -16.61 52.84
C PHE A 17 -11.04 -15.22 53.11
N SER A 18 -11.72 -14.28 53.81
CA SER A 18 -11.13 -12.96 54.08
C SER A 18 -10.03 -12.97 55.13
N ASN A 19 -10.17 -13.77 56.19
CA ASN A 19 -9.29 -13.69 57.36
C ASN A 19 -8.15 -14.71 57.26
N SER A 20 -8.46 -15.95 56.90
CA SER A 20 -7.44 -17.01 56.74
C SER A 20 -6.48 -16.73 55.59
N PHE A 21 -6.96 -16.08 54.53
CA PHE A 21 -6.11 -15.71 53.40
C PHE A 21 -5.08 -14.63 53.75
N ASN A 22 -5.47 -13.58 54.46
CA ASN A 22 -4.54 -12.52 54.87
C ASN A 22 -3.45 -13.08 55.80
N ASN A 23 -3.77 -14.07 56.61
CA ASN A 23 -2.80 -14.76 57.45
C ASN A 23 -1.88 -15.67 56.63
N TYR A 24 -2.45 -16.41 55.68
CA TYR A 24 -1.71 -17.25 54.73
C TYR A 24 -0.72 -16.44 53.87
N LEU A 25 -1.14 -15.31 53.29
CA LEU A 25 -0.24 -14.43 52.54
C LEU A 25 0.87 -13.83 53.38
N LYS A 26 0.56 -13.39 54.60
CA LYS A 26 1.59 -12.88 55.53
C LYS A 26 2.61 -13.97 55.88
N SER A 27 2.19 -15.23 55.93
CA SER A 27 3.09 -16.36 56.15
C SER A 27 3.91 -16.75 54.91
N LEU A 28 3.44 -16.43 53.69
CA LEU A 28 4.19 -16.63 52.44
C LEU A 28 5.25 -15.54 52.19
N GLN A 29 5.15 -14.36 52.83
CA GLN A 29 6.11 -13.25 52.69
C GLN A 29 7.34 -13.39 53.62
N ILE A 30 8.11 -14.47 53.45
CA ILE A 30 9.42 -14.62 54.09
C ILE A 30 10.47 -13.83 53.27
N LEU A 31 10.78 -12.63 53.79
CA LEU A 31 11.96 -11.74 53.70
C LEU A 31 12.92 -11.75 52.49
N ASP A 32 13.11 -10.55 51.91
CA ASP A 32 14.18 -10.03 51.04
C ASP A 32 14.52 -10.71 49.70
N SER A 33 14.74 -9.89 48.66
CA SER A 33 14.92 -10.28 47.26
C SER A 33 16.10 -11.22 46.98
N SER A 34 17.09 -11.29 47.88
CA SER A 34 18.25 -12.18 47.75
C SER A 34 18.02 -13.59 48.32
N SER A 35 16.93 -13.83 49.07
CA SER A 35 16.59 -15.15 49.64
C SER A 35 15.67 -16.00 48.74
N LEU A 36 15.14 -15.39 47.67
CA LEU A 36 14.09 -15.97 46.82
C LEU A 36 14.56 -17.21 46.04
N ILE A 37 15.83 -17.22 45.62
CA ILE A 37 16.45 -18.36 44.93
C ILE A 37 16.70 -19.51 45.91
N ASP A 38 17.02 -19.18 47.16
CA ASP A 38 17.25 -20.16 48.21
C ASP A 38 15.94 -20.85 48.62
N PHE A 39 14.80 -20.16 48.62
CA PHE A 39 13.48 -20.79 48.80
C PHE A 39 13.17 -21.85 47.74
N PHE A 40 13.44 -21.57 46.45
CA PHE A 40 13.24 -22.55 45.38
C PHE A 40 14.24 -23.72 45.40
N ARG A 41 15.40 -23.55 46.07
CA ARG A 41 16.41 -24.61 46.26
C ARG A 41 16.21 -25.41 47.55
N SER A 42 15.65 -24.79 48.59
CA SER A 42 15.44 -25.38 49.92
C SER A 42 14.02 -25.90 50.06
N GLY A 43 13.76 -27.03 49.42
CA GLY A 43 12.56 -27.80 49.72
C GLY A 43 12.43 -28.09 51.22
N TYR A 44 11.27 -27.71 51.77
CA TYR A 44 10.54 -28.47 52.80
C TYR A 44 10.89 -28.33 54.30
N ASN A 45 11.50 -27.25 54.82
CA ASN A 45 11.85 -27.23 56.27
C ASN A 45 11.36 -26.06 57.16
N GLU A 46 10.47 -25.17 56.71
CA GLU A 46 9.80 -24.21 57.60
C GLU A 46 8.27 -24.19 57.38
N LEU A 47 7.57 -25.26 57.82
CA LEU A 47 6.20 -25.58 57.40
C LEU A 47 5.08 -25.47 58.46
N LEU A 48 5.38 -25.33 59.75
CA LEU A 48 4.37 -25.60 60.79
C LEU A 48 3.26 -24.53 60.95
N GLY A 49 3.54 -23.26 60.62
CA GLY A 49 2.51 -22.19 60.69
C GLY A 49 1.65 -22.07 59.43
N ILE A 50 2.22 -22.44 58.27
CA ILE A 50 1.59 -22.34 56.95
C ILE A 50 0.57 -23.48 56.76
N GLU A 51 0.87 -24.68 57.27
CA GLU A 51 -0.02 -25.85 57.16
C GLU A 51 -1.39 -25.63 57.80
N HIS A 52 -1.45 -25.01 58.98
CA HIS A 52 -2.73 -24.78 59.68
C HIS A 52 -3.66 -23.81 58.92
N GLU A 53 -3.13 -22.69 58.40
CA GLU A 53 -3.94 -21.76 57.59
C GLU A 53 -4.34 -22.37 56.25
N LYS A 54 -3.44 -23.16 55.64
CA LYS A 54 -3.71 -23.91 54.41
C LYS A 54 -4.83 -24.94 54.60
N ASP A 55 -4.88 -25.63 55.73
CA ASP A 55 -5.95 -26.58 56.06
C ASP A 55 -7.32 -25.89 56.21
N ILE A 56 -7.37 -24.69 56.81
CA ILE A 56 -8.61 -23.91 56.91
C ILE A 56 -9.11 -23.51 55.52
N ILE A 57 -8.20 -23.07 54.65
CA ILE A 57 -8.53 -22.71 53.26
C ILE A 57 -9.03 -23.95 52.50
N ASN A 58 -8.36 -25.11 52.64
CA ASN A 58 -8.78 -26.36 52.02
C ASN A 58 -10.17 -26.82 52.46
N GLN A 59 -10.46 -26.79 53.76
CA GLN A 59 -11.80 -27.12 54.26
C GLN A 59 -12.86 -26.15 53.72
N SER A 60 -12.52 -24.88 53.56
CA SER A 60 -13.44 -23.88 53.00
C SER A 60 -13.69 -24.14 51.51
N ILE A 61 -12.66 -24.49 50.74
CA ILE A 61 -12.77 -24.86 49.32
C ILE A 61 -13.57 -26.16 49.15
N GLN A 62 -13.34 -27.18 49.98
CA GLN A 62 -14.09 -28.44 49.92
C GLN A 62 -15.59 -28.23 50.15
N ARG A 63 -15.98 -27.30 51.02
CA ARG A 63 -17.39 -26.95 51.28
C ARG A 63 -18.10 -26.32 50.09
N ILE A 64 -17.36 -25.77 49.12
CA ILE A 64 -17.95 -25.22 47.90
C ILE A 64 -18.51 -26.35 47.01
N ASP A 65 -17.99 -27.58 47.15
CA ASP A 65 -18.41 -28.77 46.38
C ASP A 65 -18.37 -28.57 44.86
N LYS A 66 -17.37 -27.80 44.39
CA LYS A 66 -17.12 -27.53 42.96
C LYS A 66 -15.63 -27.55 42.67
N ILE A 67 -15.28 -27.79 41.41
CA ILE A 67 -13.94 -27.59 40.89
C ILE A 67 -13.76 -26.11 40.57
N ILE A 68 -12.72 -25.49 41.14
CA ILE A 68 -12.33 -24.11 40.88
C ILE A 68 -11.27 -24.13 39.78
N VAL A 69 -11.58 -23.55 38.63
CA VAL A 69 -10.61 -23.40 37.53
C VAL A 69 -10.12 -21.96 37.51
N VAL A 70 -8.82 -21.79 37.69
CA VAL A 70 -8.13 -20.49 37.62
C VAL A 70 -7.41 -20.40 36.28
N ILE A 71 -7.86 -19.49 35.43
CA ILE A 71 -7.25 -19.24 34.12
C ILE A 71 -6.35 -18.01 34.25
N ILE A 72 -5.09 -18.17 33.87
CA ILE A 72 -4.08 -17.12 33.83
C ILE A 72 -3.74 -16.89 32.35
N ASP A 73 -4.00 -15.68 31.86
CA ASP A 73 -3.73 -15.29 30.48
C ASP A 73 -2.56 -14.28 30.43
N ASP A 74 -1.90 -14.17 29.28
CA ASP A 74 -0.81 -13.22 29.01
C ASP A 74 0.39 -13.30 29.99
N LEU A 75 0.70 -14.50 30.53
CA LEU A 75 1.84 -14.71 31.45
C LEU A 75 3.18 -14.27 30.81
N ASP A 76 3.33 -14.50 29.51
CA ASP A 76 4.51 -14.15 28.72
C ASP A 76 4.67 -12.64 28.44
N ARG A 77 3.72 -11.79 28.87
CA ARG A 77 3.84 -10.33 28.83
C ARG A 77 4.28 -9.70 30.14
N LEU A 78 4.35 -10.49 31.21
CA LEU A 78 4.73 -10.03 32.53
C LEU A 78 6.25 -9.84 32.64
N LEU A 79 6.68 -8.96 33.54
CA LEU A 79 8.08 -8.84 33.92
C LEU A 79 8.51 -10.06 34.74
N ALA A 80 9.82 -10.33 34.76
CA ALA A 80 10.37 -11.48 35.49
C ALA A 80 9.85 -11.59 36.94
N ASP A 81 9.74 -10.48 37.67
CA ASP A 81 9.29 -10.46 39.08
C ASP A 81 7.82 -10.84 39.20
N GLU A 82 7.01 -10.35 38.26
CA GLU A 82 5.57 -10.62 38.20
C GLU A 82 5.32 -12.09 37.80
N ILE A 83 6.13 -12.66 36.90
CA ILE A 83 6.06 -14.09 36.56
C ILE A 83 6.38 -14.94 37.80
N ILE A 84 7.43 -14.59 38.55
CA ILE A 84 7.78 -15.29 39.80
C ILE A 84 6.65 -15.17 40.84
N GLU A 85 6.02 -14.01 40.97
CA GLU A 85 4.83 -13.87 41.80
C GLU A 85 3.74 -14.84 41.36
N VAL A 86 3.40 -14.90 40.06
CA VAL A 86 2.39 -15.83 39.56
C VAL A 86 2.77 -17.29 39.79
N PHE A 87 4.04 -17.66 39.63
CA PHE A 87 4.52 -19.01 39.93
C PHE A 87 4.41 -19.37 41.41
N LYS A 88 4.64 -18.44 42.33
CA LYS A 88 4.36 -18.65 43.76
C LYS A 88 2.89 -18.91 44.04
N ILE A 89 2.01 -18.23 43.31
CA ILE A 89 0.56 -18.49 43.42
C ILE A 89 0.31 -19.92 42.97
N ILE A 90 0.78 -20.31 41.80
CA ILE A 90 0.56 -21.66 41.28
C ILE A 90 1.10 -22.70 42.26
N ASP A 91 2.34 -22.57 42.74
CA ASP A 91 2.94 -23.54 43.67
C ASP A 91 2.21 -23.59 45.04
N GLY A 92 1.95 -22.42 45.63
CA GLY A 92 1.28 -22.30 46.91
C GLY A 92 -0.18 -22.74 46.87
N THR A 93 -0.91 -22.37 45.82
CA THR A 93 -2.37 -22.53 45.72
C THR A 93 -2.83 -23.74 44.89
N ALA A 94 -2.02 -24.30 43.99
CA ALA A 94 -2.31 -25.59 43.35
C ALA A 94 -2.32 -26.74 44.37
N SER A 95 -1.79 -26.51 45.56
CA SER A 95 -1.90 -27.42 46.69
C SER A 95 -3.27 -27.39 47.38
N PHE A 96 -4.21 -26.55 46.92
CA PHE A 96 -5.58 -26.57 47.40
C PHE A 96 -6.42 -27.66 46.71
N SER A 97 -7.23 -28.36 47.50
CA SER A 97 -8.16 -29.35 46.98
C SER A 97 -9.15 -28.74 45.98
N ASN A 98 -9.56 -29.52 44.98
CA ASN A 98 -10.53 -29.12 43.95
C ASN A 98 -10.17 -27.84 43.16
N THR A 99 -8.90 -27.44 43.10
CA THR A 99 -8.45 -26.26 42.37
C THR A 99 -7.53 -26.66 41.21
N VAL A 100 -7.75 -26.09 40.02
CA VAL A 100 -6.96 -26.34 38.80
C VAL A 100 -6.48 -25.01 38.23
N PHE A 101 -5.17 -24.89 37.99
CA PHE A 101 -4.57 -23.75 37.31
C PHE A 101 -4.36 -24.09 35.83
N LEU A 102 -4.79 -23.19 34.95
CA LEU A 102 -4.60 -23.28 33.51
C LEU A 102 -3.96 -21.98 33.01
N THR A 103 -2.88 -22.11 32.24
CA THR A 103 -2.19 -20.98 31.63
C THR A 103 -1.77 -21.31 30.20
N ALA A 104 -1.66 -20.28 29.37
CA ALA A 104 -1.09 -20.37 28.04
C ALA A 104 -0.02 -19.27 27.91
N PHE A 105 1.18 -19.65 27.46
CA PHE A 105 2.31 -18.73 27.36
C PHE A 105 3.38 -19.25 26.38
N ASP A 106 4.18 -18.36 25.82
CA ASP A 106 5.41 -18.73 25.10
C ASP A 106 6.49 -19.18 26.11
N LYS A 107 6.72 -20.50 26.16
CA LYS A 107 7.67 -21.13 27.09
C LYS A 107 9.11 -20.69 26.87
N GLU A 108 9.54 -20.48 25.62
CA GLU A 108 10.89 -20.01 25.34
C GLU A 108 11.06 -18.56 25.80
N HIS A 109 10.05 -17.72 25.56
CA HIS A 109 10.07 -16.33 25.97
C HIS A 109 10.09 -16.15 27.50
N VAL A 110 9.22 -16.87 28.22
CA VAL A 110 9.14 -16.81 29.68
C VAL A 110 10.44 -17.26 30.33
N ASN A 111 11.01 -18.40 29.91
CA ASN A 111 12.28 -18.87 30.47
C ASN A 111 13.41 -17.88 30.19
N LYS A 112 13.47 -17.29 28.98
CA LYS A 112 14.45 -16.25 28.65
C LYS A 112 14.35 -15.03 29.57
N ILE A 113 13.14 -14.51 29.82
CA ILE A 113 12.92 -13.35 30.70
C ILE A 113 13.39 -13.65 32.13
N ILE A 114 13.11 -14.87 32.63
CA ILE A 114 13.52 -15.28 33.97
C ILE A 114 15.03 -15.44 34.05
N ASP A 115 15.65 -16.11 33.06
CA ASP A 115 17.10 -16.36 33.04
C ASP A 115 17.91 -15.07 32.93
N GLU A 116 17.45 -14.08 32.16
CA GLU A 116 18.08 -12.76 32.08
C GLU A 116 18.22 -12.06 33.45
N LYS A 117 17.35 -12.37 34.42
CA LYS A 117 17.31 -11.71 35.74
C LYS A 117 17.72 -12.60 36.91
N TYR A 118 17.44 -13.90 36.87
CA TYR A 118 17.45 -14.76 38.06
C TYR A 118 18.35 -16.00 37.96
N THR A 119 18.77 -16.47 36.78
CA THR A 119 19.48 -17.76 36.66
C THR A 119 20.47 -17.86 35.49
N ASN A 120 21.65 -18.43 35.79
CA ASN A 120 22.67 -18.93 34.84
C ASN A 120 22.73 -20.49 34.90
N GLU A 121 21.60 -21.19 34.92
CA GLU A 121 21.56 -22.67 34.98
C GLU A 121 20.88 -23.28 33.75
N ASP A 122 21.28 -24.50 33.38
CA ASP A 122 20.87 -25.22 32.16
C ASP A 122 19.42 -25.77 32.15
N SER A 123 18.59 -25.52 33.18
CA SER A 123 17.24 -26.09 33.31
C SER A 123 16.13 -25.05 33.20
N LEU A 124 15.10 -25.33 32.39
CA LEU A 124 13.93 -24.46 32.19
C LEU A 124 13.15 -24.26 33.51
N PHE A 125 13.12 -23.02 34.00
CA PHE A 125 12.53 -22.65 35.30
C PHE A 125 11.03 -22.96 35.38
N SER A 126 10.31 -22.81 34.27
CA SER A 126 8.86 -23.05 34.18
C SER A 126 8.44 -24.48 34.56
N ASP A 127 9.29 -25.47 34.30
CA ASP A 127 8.97 -26.90 34.40
C ASP A 127 8.70 -27.34 35.84
N LYS A 128 9.14 -26.53 36.81
CA LYS A 128 8.95 -26.79 38.24
C LYS A 128 7.53 -26.53 38.72
N PHE A 129 6.72 -25.78 37.97
CA PHE A 129 5.42 -25.27 38.42
C PHE A 129 4.21 -25.94 37.75
N PHE A 130 4.41 -26.69 36.66
CA PHE A 130 3.33 -27.28 35.88
C PHE A 130 3.41 -28.80 35.89
N ASN A 131 2.35 -29.46 36.37
CA ASN A 131 2.27 -30.92 36.38
C ASN A 131 1.93 -31.52 35.00
N VAL A 132 1.28 -30.74 34.13
CA VAL A 132 0.85 -31.16 32.79
C VAL A 132 1.12 -30.03 31.82
N GLU A 133 1.86 -30.33 30.76
CA GLU A 133 2.10 -29.40 29.65
C GLU A 133 1.47 -29.95 28.38
N ILE A 134 0.76 -29.08 27.64
CA ILE A 134 0.16 -29.42 26.36
C ILE A 134 0.79 -28.52 25.30
N PHE A 135 1.62 -29.13 24.44
CA PHE A 135 2.19 -28.42 23.29
C PHE A 135 1.12 -28.27 22.20
N LEU A 136 0.87 -27.04 21.78
CA LEU A 136 -0.02 -26.78 20.65
C LEU A 136 0.70 -27.16 19.34
N PRO A 137 0.08 -27.96 18.45
CA PRO A 137 0.69 -28.27 17.16
C PRO A 137 0.80 -27.00 16.31
N ALA A 138 1.83 -26.95 15.48
CA ALA A 138 1.97 -25.88 14.49
C ALA A 138 0.74 -25.85 13.57
N ILE A 139 0.17 -24.67 13.35
CA ILE A 139 -0.95 -24.49 12.43
C ILE A 139 -0.48 -24.84 11.01
N PRO A 140 -1.12 -25.81 10.31
CA PRO A 140 -0.77 -26.12 8.94
C PRO A 140 -0.90 -24.88 8.05
N LYS A 141 0.09 -24.67 7.18
CA LYS A 141 0.10 -23.54 6.25
C LYS A 141 -1.15 -23.48 5.35
N THR A 142 -1.73 -24.65 5.05
CA THR A 142 -2.98 -24.78 4.30
C THR A 142 -4.17 -24.11 5.00
N ILE A 143 -4.24 -24.12 6.34
CA ILE A 143 -5.30 -23.42 7.09
C ILE A 143 -5.17 -21.90 6.89
N ILE A 144 -3.95 -21.38 6.90
CA ILE A 144 -3.66 -19.96 6.69
C ILE A 144 -4.02 -19.56 5.25
N TYR A 145 -3.60 -20.36 4.27
CA TYR A 145 -3.94 -20.15 2.87
C TYR A 145 -5.46 -20.14 2.66
N ASN A 146 -6.16 -21.17 3.16
CA ASN A 146 -7.62 -21.28 3.01
C ASN A 146 -8.34 -20.09 3.66
N PHE A 147 -7.88 -19.64 4.83
CA PHE A 147 -8.43 -18.44 5.48
C PHE A 147 -8.27 -17.18 4.62
N ILE A 148 -7.10 -16.99 4.00
CA ILE A 148 -6.84 -15.85 3.10
C ILE A 148 -7.70 -15.96 1.84
N GLU A 149 -7.78 -17.16 1.25
CA GLU A 149 -8.59 -17.43 0.07
C GLU A 149 -10.07 -17.17 0.31
N GLU A 150 -10.61 -17.63 1.44
CA GLU A 150 -12.01 -17.40 1.85
C GLU A 150 -12.30 -15.91 1.98
N VAL A 151 -11.51 -15.17 2.77
CA VAL A 151 -11.71 -13.73 2.99
C VAL A 151 -11.65 -12.93 1.69
N LEU A 152 -10.68 -13.22 0.82
CA LEU A 152 -10.53 -12.51 -0.45
C LEU A 152 -11.64 -12.89 -1.44
N THR A 153 -12.04 -14.16 -1.48
CA THR A 153 -13.15 -14.62 -2.35
C THR A 153 -14.47 -14.00 -1.93
N ASP A 154 -14.76 -13.94 -0.64
CA ASP A 154 -15.99 -13.31 -0.13
C ASP A 154 -16.05 -11.81 -0.44
N THR A 155 -14.90 -11.15 -0.38
CA THR A 155 -14.79 -9.72 -0.64
C THR A 155 -14.88 -9.40 -2.13
N PHE A 156 -14.08 -10.09 -2.94
CA PHE A 156 -13.75 -9.70 -4.30
C PHE A 156 -14.27 -10.68 -5.37
N GLY A 157 -14.57 -11.92 -5.02
CA GLY A 157 -14.90 -13.01 -5.96
C GLY A 157 -16.12 -12.76 -6.85
N ASN A 158 -17.08 -11.96 -6.39
CA ASN A 158 -18.27 -11.58 -7.18
C ASN A 158 -18.22 -10.15 -7.75
N LYS A 159 -17.12 -9.40 -7.51
CA LYS A 159 -17.05 -7.93 -7.71
C LYS A 159 -15.85 -7.44 -8.54
N ILE A 160 -15.09 -8.35 -9.14
CA ILE A 160 -14.03 -8.05 -10.10
C ILE A 160 -14.51 -8.55 -11.48
N ILE A 161 -15.50 -7.86 -12.04
CA ILE A 161 -15.90 -8.03 -13.43
C ILE A 161 -15.50 -6.72 -14.12
N ASN A 162 -14.33 -6.69 -14.76
CA ASN A 162 -14.14 -5.78 -15.89
C ASN A 162 -14.40 -6.60 -17.15
N SER A 163 -15.35 -6.10 -17.93
CA SER A 163 -15.61 -6.44 -19.31
C SER A 163 -14.34 -6.18 -20.12
N ASP A 164 -13.66 -7.24 -20.52
CA ASP A 164 -13.34 -7.59 -21.91
C ASP A 164 -12.18 -8.62 -21.93
N GLU A 165 -12.51 -9.80 -22.47
CA GLU A 165 -11.67 -10.92 -22.93
C GLU A 165 -10.77 -11.75 -22.00
N ILE A 166 -10.58 -11.43 -20.72
CA ILE A 166 -9.99 -12.40 -19.76
C ILE A 166 -10.86 -12.48 -18.51
N GLN A 167 -11.53 -13.62 -18.30
CA GLN A 167 -12.21 -13.90 -17.04
C GLN A 167 -11.16 -13.92 -15.92
N PHE A 168 -11.12 -12.84 -15.14
CA PHE A 168 -10.36 -12.79 -13.91
C PHE A 168 -10.93 -13.83 -12.94
N ASP A 169 -10.18 -14.92 -12.76
CA ASP A 169 -10.49 -15.95 -11.76
C ASP A 169 -9.59 -15.75 -10.56
N LEU A 170 -10.16 -15.10 -9.53
CA LEU A 170 -9.46 -14.82 -8.28
C LEU A 170 -8.86 -16.09 -7.64
N ARG A 171 -9.55 -17.24 -7.75
CA ARG A 171 -9.05 -18.49 -7.17
C ARG A 171 -7.82 -18.97 -7.91
N LYS A 172 -7.80 -18.86 -9.23
CA LYS A 172 -6.63 -19.19 -10.05
C LYS A 172 -5.44 -18.30 -9.69
N GLU A 173 -5.66 -16.99 -9.54
CA GLU A 173 -4.62 -16.05 -9.12
C GLU A 173 -4.08 -16.38 -7.71
N LEU A 174 -4.96 -16.76 -6.78
CA LEU A 174 -4.56 -17.14 -5.42
C LEU A 174 -3.75 -18.44 -5.38
N ILE A 175 -4.07 -19.41 -6.25
CA ILE A 175 -3.28 -20.64 -6.39
C ILE A 175 -1.84 -20.30 -6.79
N ASP A 176 -1.64 -19.39 -7.73
CA ASP A 176 -0.31 -18.91 -8.12
C ASP A 176 0.43 -18.20 -6.98
N LEU A 177 -0.31 -17.57 -6.07
CA LEU A 177 0.23 -16.87 -4.91
C LEU A 177 0.49 -17.78 -3.71
N LYS A 178 0.04 -19.04 -3.74
CA LYS A 178 0.09 -19.97 -2.61
C LYS A 178 1.50 -20.09 -2.01
N PHE A 179 2.51 -20.27 -2.84
CA PHE A 179 3.90 -20.36 -2.38
C PHE A 179 4.35 -19.09 -1.64
N HIS A 180 3.97 -17.91 -2.14
CA HIS A 180 4.33 -16.63 -1.52
C HIS A 180 3.58 -16.44 -0.20
N ILE A 181 2.29 -16.76 -0.14
CA ILE A 181 1.47 -16.70 1.07
C ILE A 181 2.06 -17.61 2.15
N GLU A 182 2.29 -18.88 1.82
CA GLU A 182 2.76 -19.92 2.75
C GLU A 182 4.18 -19.67 3.30
N ASN A 183 5.00 -18.87 2.62
CA ASN A 183 6.35 -18.53 3.07
C ASN A 183 6.46 -17.17 3.76
N ASN A 184 5.51 -16.26 3.54
CA ASN A 184 5.56 -14.91 4.10
C ASN A 184 4.57 -14.70 5.27
N ILE A 185 3.48 -15.48 5.35
CA ILE A 185 2.46 -15.35 6.39
C ILE A 185 2.48 -16.59 7.29
N LYS A 186 2.91 -16.40 8.54
CA LYS A 186 3.22 -17.53 9.45
C LYS A 186 2.08 -17.92 10.39
N THR A 187 1.15 -17.02 10.68
CA THR A 187 0.07 -17.25 11.64
C THR A 187 -1.26 -16.67 11.15
N LEU A 188 -2.38 -17.11 11.74
CA LEU A 188 -3.69 -16.49 11.47
C LEU A 188 -3.76 -15.02 11.90
N ARG A 189 -3.05 -14.65 12.97
CA ARG A 189 -2.95 -13.24 13.40
C ARG A 189 -2.22 -12.41 12.34
N ASP A 190 -1.16 -12.96 11.78
CA ASP A 190 -0.39 -12.35 10.69
C ASP A 190 -1.24 -12.19 9.42
N ALA A 191 -2.00 -13.24 9.06
CA ALA A 191 -2.94 -13.21 7.94
C ALA A 191 -4.01 -12.12 8.11
N LYS A 192 -4.64 -12.03 9.29
CA LYS A 192 -5.64 -10.99 9.60
C LYS A 192 -5.06 -9.59 9.47
N ARG A 193 -3.85 -9.35 9.99
CA ARG A 193 -3.19 -8.03 9.91
C ARG A 193 -2.88 -7.65 8.46
N PHE A 194 -2.31 -8.59 7.70
CA PHE A 194 -2.02 -8.38 6.29
C PHE A 194 -3.30 -8.07 5.50
N LEU A 195 -4.35 -8.89 5.64
CA LEU A 195 -5.62 -8.69 4.95
C LEU A 195 -6.28 -7.37 5.30
N ASN A 196 -6.24 -6.94 6.57
CA ASN A 196 -6.79 -5.65 6.98
C ASN A 196 -6.10 -4.46 6.29
N SER A 197 -4.78 -4.56 6.07
CA SER A 197 -4.04 -3.56 5.31
C SER A 197 -4.40 -3.63 3.82
N PHE A 198 -4.29 -4.83 3.24
CA PHE A 198 -4.47 -5.07 1.81
C PHE A 198 -5.88 -4.74 1.32
N HIS A 199 -6.91 -5.20 2.04
CA HIS A 199 -8.31 -5.10 1.63
C HIS A 199 -8.72 -3.66 1.32
N ASN A 200 -8.45 -2.75 2.25
CA ASN A 200 -8.88 -1.36 2.15
C ASN A 200 -8.18 -0.62 1.02
N GLN A 201 -6.88 -0.88 0.84
CA GLN A 201 -6.09 -0.22 -0.19
C GLN A 201 -6.43 -0.78 -1.58
N PHE A 202 -6.48 -2.12 -1.73
CA PHE A 202 -6.78 -2.75 -3.01
C PHE A 202 -8.18 -2.42 -3.51
N TYR A 203 -9.20 -2.36 -2.64
CA TYR A 203 -10.57 -2.08 -3.06
C TYR A 203 -10.70 -0.79 -3.89
N LEU A 204 -9.85 0.20 -3.58
CA LEU A 204 -9.86 1.50 -4.23
C LEU A 204 -9.25 1.45 -5.64
N VAL A 205 -8.23 0.62 -5.83
CA VAL A 205 -7.40 0.54 -7.04
C VAL A 205 -7.64 -0.73 -7.89
N LYS A 206 -8.54 -1.62 -7.46
CA LYS A 206 -8.86 -2.92 -8.10
C LYS A 206 -9.22 -2.89 -9.58
N ASP A 207 -9.64 -1.72 -10.07
CA ASP A 207 -10.09 -1.49 -11.44
C ASP A 207 -8.99 -0.99 -12.36
N ILE A 208 -7.80 -0.77 -11.79
CA ILE A 208 -6.65 -0.13 -12.42
C ILE A 208 -5.44 -1.05 -12.31
N LEU A 209 -5.20 -1.65 -11.15
CA LEU A 209 -4.01 -2.48 -10.89
C LEU A 209 -4.26 -3.97 -11.12
N VAL A 210 -3.20 -4.69 -11.46
CA VAL A 210 -3.21 -6.16 -11.53
C VAL A 210 -3.20 -6.72 -10.10
N PHE A 211 -4.22 -7.51 -9.75
CA PHE A 211 -4.40 -8.07 -8.41
C PHE A 211 -3.15 -8.80 -7.89
N LYS A 212 -2.61 -9.73 -8.68
CA LYS A 212 -1.45 -10.56 -8.29
C LYS A 212 -0.23 -9.73 -7.97
N GLU A 213 0.07 -8.75 -8.81
CA GLU A 213 1.22 -7.86 -8.63
C GLU A 213 1.03 -6.95 -7.43
N TYR A 214 -0.17 -6.39 -7.27
CA TYR A 214 -0.45 -5.55 -6.12
C TYR A 214 -0.38 -6.35 -4.81
N PHE A 215 -0.90 -7.57 -4.78
CA PHE A 215 -0.81 -8.47 -3.63
C PHE A 215 0.64 -8.79 -3.25
N LEU A 216 1.48 -9.11 -4.23
CA LEU A 216 2.90 -9.38 -4.04
C LEU A 216 3.65 -8.14 -3.53
N LEU A 217 3.36 -6.96 -4.07
CA LEU A 217 3.93 -5.71 -3.59
C LEU A 217 3.47 -5.40 -2.16
N SER A 218 2.19 -5.61 -1.84
CA SER A 218 1.66 -5.44 -0.48
C SER A 218 2.29 -6.44 0.50
N LEU A 219 2.63 -7.66 0.08
CA LEU A 219 3.38 -8.61 0.90
C LEU A 219 4.79 -8.07 1.22
N ILE A 220 5.50 -7.51 0.24
CA ILE A 220 6.79 -6.85 0.45
C ILE A 220 6.62 -5.65 1.39
N LYS A 221 5.62 -4.80 1.19
CA LYS A 221 5.32 -3.66 2.08
C LYS A 221 5.10 -4.11 3.53
N TYR A 222 4.29 -5.16 3.71
CA TYR A 222 3.92 -5.67 5.03
C TYR A 222 5.09 -6.33 5.78
N ARG A 223 5.98 -7.05 5.07
CA ARG A 223 7.08 -7.81 5.68
C ARG A 223 8.44 -7.11 5.64
N TYR A 224 8.66 -6.29 4.62
CA TYR A 224 9.96 -5.75 4.21
C TYR A 224 9.85 -4.29 3.75
N TYR A 225 9.30 -3.43 4.61
CA TYR A 225 8.99 -2.03 4.27
C TYR A 225 10.17 -1.24 3.67
N ASN A 226 11.39 -1.42 4.19
CA ASN A 226 12.57 -0.74 3.65
C ASN A 226 12.91 -1.18 2.21
N ILE A 227 12.61 -2.44 1.86
CA ILE A 227 12.74 -2.95 0.50
C ILE A 227 11.64 -2.37 -0.39
N TYR A 228 10.39 -2.30 0.10
CA TYR A 228 9.29 -1.62 -0.61
C TYR A 228 9.68 -0.19 -1.01
N LEU A 229 10.23 0.60 -0.09
CA LEU A 229 10.73 1.95 -0.38
C LEU A 229 11.84 1.95 -1.43
N THR A 230 12.74 0.96 -1.37
CA THR A 230 13.83 0.84 -2.36
C THR A 230 13.31 0.51 -3.74
N ILE A 231 12.30 -0.36 -3.86
CA ILE A 231 11.63 -0.63 -5.13
C ILE A 231 11.07 0.67 -5.70
N GLN A 232 10.31 1.41 -4.88
CA GLN A 232 9.68 2.67 -5.27
C GLN A 232 10.68 3.70 -5.83
N THR A 233 11.84 3.85 -5.19
CA THR A 233 12.80 4.91 -5.56
C THR A 233 13.80 4.50 -6.63
N GLU A 234 14.16 3.23 -6.72
CA GLU A 234 15.32 2.78 -7.52
C GLU A 234 14.93 2.05 -8.80
N MET A 235 13.71 1.53 -8.91
CA MET A 235 13.33 0.74 -10.09
C MET A 235 13.10 1.60 -11.33
N PHE A 236 12.43 2.74 -11.16
CA PHE A 236 12.19 3.72 -12.21
C PHE A 236 12.48 5.13 -11.70
N PRO A 237 13.76 5.48 -11.45
CA PRO A 237 14.11 6.83 -11.00
C PRO A 237 13.57 7.86 -11.99
N SER A 238 12.99 8.94 -11.45
CA SER A 238 12.45 10.06 -12.23
C SER A 238 13.52 10.60 -13.20
N ILE A 239 13.08 10.83 -14.44
CA ILE A 239 13.87 11.05 -15.67
C ILE A 239 15.08 11.98 -15.46
N GLN A 240 16.26 11.40 -15.17
CA GLN A 240 17.56 12.04 -15.44
C GLN A 240 18.64 11.07 -15.97
N PHE A 241 18.40 9.75 -15.94
CA PHE A 241 19.43 8.77 -16.31
C PHE A 241 18.84 7.61 -17.13
N VAL A 242 18.27 7.90 -18.30
CA VAL A 242 18.07 6.86 -19.32
C VAL A 242 19.17 7.04 -20.35
N ASP A 243 20.09 6.09 -20.42
CA ASP A 243 21.15 6.09 -21.41
C ASP A 243 20.54 5.85 -22.80
N ILE A 244 20.41 6.93 -23.56
CA ILE A 244 19.84 6.97 -24.92
C ILE A 244 20.59 6.02 -25.87
N ASN A 245 21.82 5.63 -25.54
CA ASN A 245 22.62 4.70 -26.33
C ASN A 245 22.14 3.25 -26.20
N ALA A 246 21.53 2.84 -25.09
CA ALA A 246 21.04 1.46 -24.89
C ALA A 246 19.79 1.15 -25.73
N LEU A 247 18.95 2.17 -26.00
CA LEU A 247 17.71 2.06 -26.76
C LEU A 247 17.90 1.78 -28.26
N HIS A 248 19.10 2.00 -28.80
CA HIS A 248 19.36 1.85 -30.24
C HIS A 248 19.54 0.39 -30.70
N ASN A 249 19.72 -0.56 -29.77
CA ASN A 249 19.87 -1.98 -30.10
C ASN A 249 18.57 -2.74 -29.83
N ARG A 250 17.96 -3.33 -30.88
CA ARG A 250 16.68 -4.07 -30.85
C ARG A 250 16.69 -5.39 -30.03
N GLN A 251 17.64 -5.56 -29.10
CA GLN A 251 17.77 -6.69 -28.18
C GLN A 251 18.00 -6.26 -26.72
N PHE A 252 17.77 -4.98 -26.38
CA PHE A 252 17.89 -4.52 -25.01
C PHE A 252 16.63 -4.83 -24.20
N ASP A 253 16.79 -5.66 -23.17
CA ASP A 253 15.75 -5.95 -22.19
C ASP A 253 15.87 -4.98 -21.00
N ASP A 254 15.17 -3.85 -21.12
CA ASP A 254 15.20 -2.76 -20.13
C ASP A 254 14.69 -3.21 -18.76
N LEU A 255 13.69 -4.10 -18.71
CA LEU A 255 13.15 -4.56 -17.43
C LEU A 255 14.13 -5.49 -16.71
N ASN A 256 14.73 -6.45 -17.41
CA ASN A 256 15.72 -7.34 -16.81
C ASN A 256 16.96 -6.57 -16.34
N PHE A 257 17.41 -5.56 -17.11
CA PHE A 257 18.49 -4.68 -16.69
C PHE A 257 18.14 -3.90 -15.41
N ARG A 258 16.95 -3.31 -15.34
CA ARG A 258 16.45 -2.59 -14.15
C ARG A 258 16.32 -3.51 -12.95
N LEU A 259 15.79 -4.72 -13.14
CA LEU A 259 15.67 -5.70 -12.06
C LEU A 259 17.05 -6.07 -11.51
N ASP A 260 18.03 -6.33 -12.38
CA ASP A 260 19.39 -6.64 -11.94
C ASP A 260 20.02 -5.46 -11.17
N SER A 261 19.78 -4.22 -11.62
CA SER A 261 20.20 -3.02 -10.90
C SER A 261 19.53 -2.90 -9.52
N LEU A 262 18.21 -3.08 -9.47
CA LEU A 262 17.43 -3.04 -8.23
C LEU A 262 17.90 -4.10 -7.23
N LEU A 263 18.14 -5.34 -7.68
CA LEU A 263 18.63 -6.43 -6.83
C LEU A 263 19.99 -6.08 -6.22
N ARG A 264 20.92 -5.51 -7.00
CA ARG A 264 22.21 -5.03 -6.49
C ARG A 264 22.01 -3.95 -5.43
N THR A 265 21.15 -2.97 -5.68
CA THR A 265 20.84 -1.90 -4.72
C THR A 265 20.22 -2.44 -3.43
N ILE A 266 19.31 -3.42 -3.52
CA ILE A 266 18.71 -4.08 -2.36
C ILE A 266 19.76 -4.81 -1.52
N VAL A 267 20.67 -5.55 -2.16
CA VAL A 267 21.77 -6.24 -1.44
C VAL A 267 22.64 -5.25 -0.69
N VAL A 268 23.07 -4.18 -1.37
CA VAL A 268 23.93 -3.13 -0.79
C VAL A 268 23.24 -2.42 0.37
N LYS A 269 21.95 -2.06 0.22
CA LYS A 269 21.23 -1.29 1.23
C LYS A 269 20.75 -2.12 2.43
N HIS A 270 20.38 -3.39 2.24
CA HIS A 270 19.63 -4.15 3.24
C HIS A 270 20.26 -5.47 3.69
N PHE A 271 21.23 -6.02 2.94
CA PHE A 271 21.79 -7.34 3.26
C PHE A 271 23.28 -7.30 3.64
N LYS A 272 24.16 -6.55 2.96
CA LYS A 272 25.61 -6.43 3.31
C LYS A 272 26.32 -5.17 2.81
N SER A 273 27.26 -4.63 3.61
CA SER A 273 28.15 -3.49 3.31
C SER A 273 29.34 -3.81 2.40
N ASP A 274 29.81 -5.07 2.36
CA ASP A 274 31.08 -5.42 1.71
C ASP A 274 30.99 -5.51 0.17
N PHE A 275 29.83 -5.20 -0.41
CA PHE A 275 29.64 -5.10 -1.87
C PHE A 275 30.14 -3.77 -2.47
N LEU A 276 30.64 -2.84 -1.66
CA LEU A 276 31.05 -1.49 -2.08
C LEU A 276 32.32 -1.40 -2.94
N ASP A 277 33.03 -2.50 -3.20
CA ASP A 277 34.34 -2.45 -3.89
C ASP A 277 34.31 -2.84 -5.38
N TYR A 278 33.13 -3.04 -5.97
CA TYR A 278 33.01 -3.32 -7.40
C TYR A 278 32.41 -2.12 -8.13
N GLY A 279 33.31 -1.26 -8.61
CA GLY A 279 33.01 -0.14 -9.48
C GLY A 279 32.23 -0.53 -10.74
N HIS A 280 31.67 0.49 -11.38
CA HIS A 280 30.84 0.53 -12.59
C HIS A 280 31.43 -0.12 -13.87
N ASP A 281 32.14 -1.26 -13.78
CA ASP A 281 32.60 -2.01 -14.93
C ASP A 281 31.52 -3.00 -15.39
N VAL A 282 30.63 -2.50 -16.26
CA VAL A 282 29.48 -3.19 -16.87
C VAL A 282 29.86 -4.43 -17.73
N ASN A 283 31.16 -4.78 -17.82
CA ASN A 283 31.68 -5.78 -18.76
C ASN A 283 32.38 -7.00 -18.15
N LYS A 284 32.31 -7.26 -16.83
CA LYS A 284 32.78 -8.54 -16.26
C LYS A 284 31.64 -9.56 -16.18
N SER A 285 31.93 -10.76 -16.65
CA SER A 285 31.05 -11.95 -16.79
C SER A 285 29.72 -11.91 -16.01
N ILE A 286 28.65 -11.52 -16.71
CA ILE A 286 27.30 -11.25 -16.20
C ILE A 286 26.68 -12.42 -15.40
N GLY A 287 27.01 -13.67 -15.77
CA GLY A 287 26.41 -14.87 -15.15
C GLY A 287 26.85 -15.13 -13.71
N GLY A 288 28.13 -14.94 -13.38
CA GLY A 288 28.66 -15.27 -12.05
C GLY A 288 28.36 -14.21 -10.98
N GLU A 289 28.18 -12.96 -11.38
CA GLU A 289 27.83 -11.87 -10.46
C GLU A 289 26.35 -11.88 -10.09
N LYS A 290 25.47 -12.10 -11.07
CA LYS A 290 24.01 -12.16 -10.84
C LYS A 290 23.66 -13.24 -9.82
N GLN A 291 24.26 -14.43 -9.94
CA GLN A 291 24.01 -15.54 -9.02
C GLN A 291 24.46 -15.20 -7.57
N LYS A 292 25.61 -14.52 -7.40
CA LYS A 292 26.08 -14.08 -6.08
C LYS A 292 25.18 -13.02 -5.45
N VAL A 293 24.64 -12.09 -6.24
CA VAL A 293 23.69 -11.08 -5.74
C VAL A 293 22.43 -11.77 -5.25
N GLU A 294 21.87 -12.66 -6.06
CA GLU A 294 20.65 -13.42 -5.71
C GLU A 294 20.83 -14.29 -4.46
N GLU A 295 22.01 -14.92 -4.27
CA GLU A 295 22.33 -15.73 -3.09
C GLU A 295 22.35 -14.94 -1.76
N ASN A 296 22.56 -13.62 -1.82
CA ASN A 296 22.59 -12.76 -0.63
C ASN A 296 21.21 -12.17 -0.28
N ILE A 297 20.19 -12.37 -1.12
CA ILE A 297 18.82 -11.92 -0.86
C ILE A 297 18.02 -13.08 -0.25
N ASP A 298 17.15 -12.77 0.71
CA ASP A 298 16.18 -13.74 1.19
C ASP A 298 15.35 -14.34 0.03
N LYS A 299 15.26 -15.68 -0.01
CA LYS A 299 14.59 -16.40 -1.10
C LYS A 299 13.14 -15.99 -1.30
N SER A 300 12.42 -15.63 -0.22
CA SER A 300 11.05 -15.17 -0.30
C SER A 300 10.95 -13.82 -1.03
N ILE A 301 11.83 -12.88 -0.70
CA ILE A 301 11.91 -11.57 -1.37
C ILE A 301 12.28 -11.75 -2.84
N LEU A 302 13.33 -12.53 -3.12
CA LEU A 302 13.78 -12.76 -4.50
C LEU A 302 12.67 -13.38 -5.36
N SER A 303 11.93 -14.35 -4.80
CA SER A 303 10.81 -14.99 -5.51
C SER A 303 9.71 -13.99 -5.85
N ILE A 304 9.39 -13.07 -4.93
CA ILE A 304 8.38 -12.03 -5.16
C ILE A 304 8.86 -11.04 -6.22
N LEU A 305 10.11 -10.56 -6.14
CA LEU A 305 10.66 -9.62 -7.12
C LEU A 305 10.68 -10.20 -8.53
N LYS A 306 11.08 -11.46 -8.69
CA LYS A 306 11.02 -12.15 -9.99
C LYS A 306 9.59 -12.35 -10.49
N ALA A 307 8.62 -12.54 -9.60
CA ALA A 307 7.22 -12.64 -9.98
C ALA A 307 6.63 -11.27 -10.39
N LEU A 308 7.03 -10.18 -9.71
CA LEU A 308 6.62 -8.80 -10.03
C LEU A 308 7.23 -8.28 -11.33
N PHE A 309 8.48 -8.64 -11.62
CA PHE A 309 9.26 -8.06 -12.70
C PHE A 309 9.76 -9.16 -13.64
N ASN A 310 8.85 -9.65 -14.48
CA ASN A 310 9.14 -10.65 -15.50
C ASN A 310 8.72 -10.13 -16.90
N ASP A 311 9.23 -10.78 -17.94
CA ASP A 311 9.02 -10.36 -19.33
C ASP A 311 7.55 -10.37 -19.77
N PHE A 312 6.72 -11.25 -19.18
CA PHE A 312 5.28 -11.30 -19.46
C PHE A 312 4.56 -10.05 -18.96
N ASN A 313 5.01 -9.49 -17.83
CA ASN A 313 4.38 -8.33 -17.22
C ASN A 313 4.56 -7.07 -18.10
N ILE A 314 5.60 -6.97 -18.93
CA ILE A 314 5.81 -5.83 -19.84
C ILE A 314 4.67 -5.72 -20.88
N GLN A 315 4.05 -6.85 -21.24
CA GLN A 315 2.99 -6.87 -22.25
C GLN A 315 1.65 -6.38 -21.71
N ASN A 316 1.45 -6.42 -20.39
CA ASN A 316 0.23 -5.92 -19.77
C ASN A 316 0.35 -4.40 -19.50
N PRO A 317 -0.51 -3.56 -20.08
CA PRO A 317 -0.43 -2.12 -19.90
C PRO A 317 -0.63 -1.66 -18.45
N ASN A 318 -1.33 -2.47 -17.63
CA ASN A 318 -1.62 -2.18 -16.24
C ASN A 318 -0.60 -2.78 -15.26
N SER A 319 0.47 -3.40 -15.76
CA SER A 319 1.45 -4.09 -14.91
C SER A 319 2.43 -3.12 -14.26
N ILE A 320 2.95 -3.49 -13.08
CA ILE A 320 4.00 -2.75 -12.37
C ILE A 320 5.32 -2.69 -13.16
N GLY A 321 5.57 -3.67 -14.04
CA GLY A 321 6.72 -3.66 -14.94
C GLY A 321 6.62 -2.60 -16.03
N ASN A 322 5.42 -2.07 -16.28
CA ASN A 322 5.23 -0.93 -17.17
C ASN A 322 5.59 0.36 -16.44
N ARG A 323 6.60 1.07 -16.96
CA ARG A 323 7.03 2.39 -16.48
C ARG A 323 5.88 3.36 -16.29
N ASP A 324 4.89 3.30 -17.18
CA ASP A 324 3.76 4.20 -17.22
C ASP A 324 2.76 3.97 -16.08
N MET A 325 2.82 2.77 -15.49
CA MET A 325 1.91 2.30 -14.47
C MET A 325 2.59 2.15 -13.11
N PHE A 326 3.91 2.08 -13.08
CA PHE A 326 4.71 1.85 -11.88
C PHE A 326 4.29 2.72 -10.68
N ASP A 327 4.23 4.04 -10.85
CA ASP A 327 3.90 4.97 -9.75
C ASP A 327 2.50 4.71 -9.16
N PHE A 328 1.55 4.23 -9.96
CA PHE A 328 0.19 3.92 -9.49
C PHE A 328 0.15 2.76 -8.48
N TYR A 329 1.17 1.88 -8.49
CA TYR A 329 1.31 0.82 -7.49
C TYR A 329 1.77 1.34 -6.11
N PHE A 330 2.25 2.58 -6.04
CA PHE A 330 2.72 3.22 -4.82
C PHE A 330 1.88 4.44 -4.39
N ASP A 331 0.93 4.87 -5.23
CA ASP A 331 -0.03 5.95 -4.96
C ASP A 331 -1.14 5.50 -3.97
N GLU A 332 -0.74 4.94 -2.83
CA GLU A 332 -1.62 4.53 -1.73
C GLU A 332 -1.86 5.68 -0.72
N ASN A 333 -3.02 5.64 -0.07
CA ASN A 333 -3.54 6.67 0.84
C ASN A 333 -2.87 6.66 2.23
N ASP A 334 -1.53 6.68 2.29
CA ASP A 334 -0.78 6.64 3.55
C ASP A 334 -0.60 8.04 4.19
N ASN A 335 -0.95 9.11 3.47
CA ASN A 335 -0.92 10.47 3.98
C ASN A 335 -2.33 11.06 4.00
N VAL A 336 -2.95 11.09 5.20
CA VAL A 336 -4.34 11.55 5.41
C VAL A 336 -4.50 13.04 5.05
N ASP A 337 -3.42 13.82 5.08
CA ASP A 337 -3.43 15.22 4.64
C ASP A 337 -3.28 15.36 3.11
N ASP A 338 -2.92 14.29 2.41
CA ASP A 338 -2.62 14.25 0.97
C ASP A 338 -3.48 13.22 0.20
N TYR A 339 -4.60 12.78 0.77
CA TYR A 339 -5.56 11.87 0.11
C TYR A 339 -6.00 12.36 -1.28
N LYS A 340 -5.94 13.68 -1.48
CA LYS A 340 -6.19 14.42 -2.72
C LYS A 340 -5.22 14.12 -3.87
N ASN A 341 -4.10 13.44 -3.62
CA ASN A 341 -3.07 13.07 -4.61
C ASN A 341 -3.07 11.57 -4.98
N THR A 342 -4.01 10.79 -4.46
CA THR A 342 -4.07 9.34 -4.74
C THR A 342 -4.82 9.02 -6.03
N ALA A 343 -4.43 7.94 -6.71
CA ALA A 343 -5.19 7.35 -7.82
C ALA A 343 -6.67 7.09 -7.47
N VAL A 344 -6.95 6.90 -6.18
CA VAL A 344 -8.26 6.71 -5.57
C VAL A 344 -9.15 7.94 -5.62
N TYR A 345 -8.65 9.10 -5.18
CA TYR A 345 -9.41 10.36 -5.18
C TYR A 345 -9.85 10.74 -6.59
N PHE A 346 -9.02 10.42 -7.57
CA PHE A 346 -9.32 10.68 -8.97
C PHE A 346 -10.27 9.68 -9.62
N LYS A 347 -10.20 8.38 -9.27
CA LYS A 347 -11.27 7.44 -9.64
C LYS A 347 -12.63 7.97 -9.15
N MET A 348 -12.69 8.48 -7.92
CA MET A 348 -13.89 9.13 -7.38
C MET A 348 -14.28 10.42 -8.12
N LEU A 349 -13.32 11.23 -8.59
CA LEU A 349 -13.61 12.39 -9.45
C LEU A 349 -14.25 11.98 -10.78
N PHE A 350 -13.73 10.95 -11.47
CA PHE A 350 -14.31 10.52 -12.74
C PHE A 350 -15.62 9.73 -12.62
N ASP A 351 -15.98 9.29 -11.41
CA ASP A 351 -17.30 8.70 -11.12
C ASP A 351 -18.38 9.77 -10.79
N LYS A 352 -18.00 11.00 -10.41
CA LYS A 352 -18.92 12.13 -10.12
C LYS A 352 -19.46 12.79 -11.38
N GLU A 353 -20.57 13.53 -11.31
CA GLU A 353 -21.03 14.35 -12.43
C GLU A 353 -20.04 15.48 -12.77
N GLU A 354 -19.94 15.86 -14.05
CA GLU A 354 -18.99 16.89 -14.54
C GLU A 354 -19.10 18.22 -13.77
N LYS A 355 -20.32 18.59 -13.35
CA LYS A 355 -20.59 19.80 -12.57
C LYS A 355 -19.90 19.81 -11.22
N ASP A 356 -19.87 18.68 -10.52
CA ASP A 356 -19.28 18.59 -9.19
C ASP A 356 -17.77 18.57 -9.26
N ILE A 357 -17.21 17.92 -10.29
CA ILE A 357 -15.77 17.95 -10.59
C ILE A 357 -15.30 19.39 -10.83
N LYS A 358 -16.05 20.17 -11.62
CA LYS A 358 -15.73 21.57 -11.89
C LYS A 358 -15.71 22.44 -10.62
N LYS A 359 -16.62 22.19 -9.66
CA LYS A 359 -16.59 22.88 -8.36
C LYS A 359 -15.33 22.54 -7.58
N GLU A 360 -14.94 21.28 -7.60
CA GLU A 360 -13.76 20.80 -6.89
C GLU A 360 -12.46 21.36 -7.49
N ILE A 361 -12.34 21.37 -8.82
CA ILE A 361 -11.23 22.03 -9.53
C ILE A 361 -11.14 23.51 -9.13
N ASN A 362 -12.27 24.21 -9.03
CA ASN A 362 -12.26 25.61 -8.60
C ASN A 362 -11.76 25.79 -7.15
N LEU A 363 -11.97 24.81 -6.26
CA LEU A 363 -11.40 24.84 -4.92
C LEU A 363 -9.87 24.75 -4.95
N TYR A 364 -9.29 23.83 -5.74
CA TYR A 364 -7.83 23.76 -5.93
C TYR A 364 -7.22 25.08 -6.41
N ILE A 365 -7.92 25.77 -7.32
CA ILE A 365 -7.46 27.05 -7.85
C ILE A 365 -7.58 28.16 -6.79
N THR A 366 -8.68 28.16 -6.03
CA THR A 366 -8.93 29.19 -5.00
C THR A 366 -8.02 29.02 -3.79
N ASP A 367 -7.71 27.78 -3.41
CA ASP A 367 -6.86 27.43 -2.27
C ASP A 367 -5.35 27.50 -2.61
N ASN A 368 -4.99 27.96 -3.81
CA ASN A 368 -3.62 28.03 -4.33
C ASN A 368 -2.88 26.68 -4.36
N ASP A 369 -3.62 25.59 -4.57
CA ASP A 369 -3.13 24.21 -4.59
C ASP A 369 -3.03 23.67 -6.04
N VAL A 370 -2.73 24.58 -6.99
CA VAL A 370 -2.69 24.31 -8.43
C VAL A 370 -1.61 23.28 -8.79
N ILE A 371 -0.47 23.30 -8.08
CA ILE A 371 0.65 22.38 -8.33
C ILE A 371 0.18 20.93 -8.22
N ARG A 372 -0.61 20.59 -7.21
CA ARG A 372 -1.13 19.23 -7.01
C ARG A 372 -2.07 18.81 -8.14
N LEU A 373 -2.95 19.71 -8.57
CA LEU A 373 -3.81 19.46 -9.73
C LEU A 373 -2.98 19.17 -11.00
N LEU A 374 -1.89 19.92 -11.22
CA LEU A 374 -1.01 19.74 -12.37
C LEU A 374 -0.18 18.45 -12.29
N GLU A 375 0.38 18.11 -11.13
CA GLU A 375 1.10 16.85 -10.91
C GLU A 375 0.20 15.64 -11.20
N PHE A 376 -1.06 15.71 -10.78
CA PHE A 376 -2.04 14.70 -11.13
C PHE A 376 -2.25 14.61 -12.65
N ILE A 377 -2.49 15.74 -13.31
CA ILE A 377 -2.71 15.76 -14.76
C ILE A 377 -1.50 15.14 -15.46
N LYS A 378 -0.26 15.47 -15.04
CA LYS A 378 0.99 14.89 -15.56
C LYS A 378 0.97 13.37 -15.50
N LYS A 379 0.73 12.81 -14.30
CA LYS A 379 0.69 11.36 -14.07
C LYS A 379 -0.37 10.63 -14.90
N ARG A 380 -1.51 11.29 -15.22
CA ARG A 380 -2.60 10.61 -15.93
C ARG A 380 -2.32 10.42 -17.41
N LYS A 381 -2.39 9.17 -17.87
CA LYS A 381 -2.34 8.79 -19.28
C LYS A 381 -3.74 8.52 -19.82
N ILE A 382 -4.01 9.05 -21.02
CA ILE A 382 -5.33 8.98 -21.66
C ILE A 382 -5.59 7.55 -22.17
N GLU A 383 -4.54 6.84 -22.50
CA GLU A 383 -4.57 5.45 -22.99
C GLU A 383 -5.03 4.46 -21.92
N LEU A 384 -5.00 4.85 -20.64
CA LEU A 384 -5.50 4.04 -19.52
C LEU A 384 -7.00 4.27 -19.25
N LEU A 385 -7.71 5.02 -20.11
CA LEU A 385 -9.16 5.21 -19.99
C LEU A 385 -9.88 3.97 -20.53
N LYS A 386 -11.01 3.62 -19.90
CA LYS A 386 -11.74 2.38 -20.19
C LYS A 386 -12.63 2.46 -21.41
N ASN A 387 -13.15 3.64 -21.74
CA ASN A 387 -14.14 3.81 -22.79
C ASN A 387 -14.19 5.26 -23.32
N LYS A 388 -14.89 5.42 -24.45
CA LYS A 388 -15.11 6.70 -25.13
C LYS A 388 -15.73 7.79 -24.24
N ASN A 389 -16.66 7.45 -23.35
CA ASN A 389 -17.29 8.44 -22.47
C ASN A 389 -16.29 9.01 -21.46
N SER A 390 -15.44 8.15 -20.89
CA SER A 390 -14.35 8.57 -20.01
C SER A 390 -13.34 9.45 -20.74
N LEU A 391 -13.02 9.13 -22.00
CA LEU A 391 -12.18 9.98 -22.86
C LEU A 391 -12.77 11.38 -23.05
N PHE A 392 -14.03 11.47 -23.46
CA PHE A 392 -14.68 12.77 -23.73
C PHE A 392 -14.81 13.61 -22.46
N LYS A 393 -15.13 12.98 -21.34
CA LYS A 393 -15.16 13.64 -20.03
C LYS A 393 -13.77 14.15 -19.62
N TYR A 394 -12.73 13.35 -19.82
CA TYR A 394 -11.35 13.78 -19.56
C TYR A 394 -10.96 14.99 -20.40
N ILE A 395 -11.27 14.98 -21.71
CA ILE A 395 -10.99 16.11 -22.61
C ILE A 395 -11.75 17.37 -22.17
N ASN A 396 -13.04 17.27 -21.81
CA ASN A 396 -13.83 18.39 -21.29
C ASN A 396 -13.17 19.02 -20.05
N LEU A 397 -12.71 18.19 -19.12
CA LEU A 397 -12.05 18.65 -17.90
C LEU A 397 -10.68 19.25 -18.19
N LEU A 398 -9.89 18.65 -19.08
CA LEU A 398 -8.58 19.16 -19.45
C LEU A 398 -8.68 20.55 -20.10
N PHE A 399 -9.66 20.77 -20.99
CA PHE A 399 -9.98 22.10 -21.52
C PHE A 399 -10.41 23.07 -20.41
N TYR A 400 -11.28 22.64 -19.50
CA TYR A 400 -11.74 23.48 -18.40
C TYR A 400 -10.57 23.95 -17.51
N ILE A 401 -9.64 23.05 -17.19
CA ILE A 401 -8.46 23.35 -16.37
C ILE A 401 -7.49 24.25 -17.13
N ASN A 402 -7.16 23.90 -18.38
CA ASN A 402 -6.26 24.69 -19.22
C ASN A 402 -6.69 26.15 -19.31
N VAL A 403 -7.98 26.39 -19.56
CA VAL A 403 -8.51 27.74 -19.70
C VAL A 403 -8.57 28.48 -18.35
N LYS A 404 -8.82 27.76 -17.25
CA LYS A 404 -8.83 28.35 -15.90
C LYS A 404 -7.45 28.69 -15.36
N LEU A 405 -6.41 28.04 -15.88
CA LEU A 405 -5.01 28.24 -15.52
C LEU A 405 -4.25 29.03 -16.60
N ASP A 406 -4.96 29.87 -17.37
CA ASP A 406 -4.38 30.75 -18.39
C ASP A 406 -3.42 30.03 -19.36
N ASN A 407 -3.85 28.88 -19.86
CA ASN A 407 -3.12 28.02 -20.78
C ASN A 407 -1.81 27.46 -20.20
N ASP A 408 -1.88 26.94 -18.98
CA ASP A 408 -0.78 26.23 -18.33
C ASP A 408 -0.08 25.22 -19.28
N ALA A 409 1.25 25.24 -19.26
CA ALA A 409 2.09 24.46 -20.16
C ALA A 409 1.81 22.94 -20.10
N THR A 410 1.57 22.39 -18.91
CA THR A 410 1.29 20.96 -18.72
C THR A 410 -0.01 20.56 -19.42
N THR A 411 -1.05 21.35 -19.21
CA THR A 411 -2.36 21.09 -19.80
C THR A 411 -2.36 21.36 -21.31
N CYS A 412 -1.65 22.41 -21.75
CA CYS A 412 -1.47 22.75 -23.16
C CYS A 412 -0.76 21.62 -23.91
N GLU A 413 0.35 21.10 -23.38
CA GLU A 413 1.11 20.00 -23.99
C GLU A 413 0.22 18.76 -24.23
N LYS A 414 -0.57 18.37 -23.23
CA LYS A 414 -1.51 17.23 -23.36
C LYS A 414 -2.62 17.51 -24.36
N LEU A 415 -3.14 18.73 -24.40
CA LEU A 415 -4.13 19.13 -25.39
C LEU A 415 -3.54 19.14 -26.81
N LEU A 416 -2.31 19.63 -27.02
CA LEU A 416 -1.64 19.56 -28.32
C LEU A 416 -1.46 18.10 -28.78
N TYR A 417 -1.06 17.21 -27.87
CA TYR A 417 -0.91 15.79 -28.16
C TYR A 417 -2.23 15.13 -28.60
N LEU A 418 -3.37 15.54 -28.02
CA LEU A 418 -4.71 15.08 -28.40
C LEU A 418 -5.10 15.41 -29.86
N TYR A 419 -4.47 16.42 -30.47
CA TYR A 419 -4.75 16.87 -31.82
C TYR A 419 -3.78 16.27 -32.86
N ARG A 420 -2.82 15.44 -32.45
CA ARG A 420 -1.86 14.82 -33.36
C ARG A 420 -2.39 13.55 -34.02
N ASN A 421 -2.06 13.37 -35.29
CA ASN A 421 -2.46 12.22 -36.10
C ASN A 421 -2.00 10.88 -35.49
N ASP A 422 -0.73 10.76 -35.09
CA ASP A 422 -0.16 9.55 -34.52
C ASP A 422 -0.84 9.14 -33.20
N PHE A 423 -1.21 10.13 -32.39
CA PHE A 423 -1.89 9.86 -31.14
C PHE A 423 -3.34 9.42 -31.35
N VAL A 424 -4.06 10.05 -32.27
CA VAL A 424 -5.44 9.64 -32.58
C VAL A 424 -5.49 8.22 -33.17
N GLU A 425 -4.52 7.84 -34.00
CA GLU A 425 -4.37 6.45 -34.46
C GLU A 425 -4.12 5.47 -33.30
N LYS A 426 -3.31 5.87 -32.30
CA LYS A 426 -3.15 5.08 -31.07
C LYS A 426 -4.47 4.91 -30.32
N LEU A 427 -5.26 5.98 -30.17
CA LEU A 427 -6.58 5.92 -29.53
C LEU A 427 -7.58 5.02 -30.28
N LYS A 428 -7.48 4.94 -31.61
CA LYS A 428 -8.24 3.98 -32.42
C LYS A 428 -7.82 2.54 -32.16
N THR A 429 -6.51 2.30 -32.10
CA THR A 429 -5.95 0.95 -31.88
C THR A 429 -6.40 0.35 -30.54
N ILE A 430 -6.55 1.18 -29.50
CA ILE A 430 -7.04 0.76 -28.18
C ILE A 430 -8.57 0.85 -28.03
N GLY A 431 -9.32 1.12 -29.10
CA GLY A 431 -10.78 1.13 -29.09
C GLY A 431 -11.45 2.33 -28.40
N LEU A 432 -10.71 3.38 -28.03
CA LEU A 432 -11.27 4.58 -27.43
C LEU A 432 -11.90 5.53 -28.46
N VAL A 433 -11.43 5.46 -29.70
CA VAL A 433 -11.95 6.23 -30.84
C VAL A 433 -12.32 5.27 -31.97
N GLU A 434 -13.61 5.10 -32.23
CA GLU A 434 -14.07 4.23 -33.33
C GLU A 434 -14.08 4.96 -34.67
N ASN A 435 -14.38 6.27 -34.65
CA ASN A 435 -14.59 7.07 -35.84
C ASN A 435 -13.84 8.41 -35.71
N LEU A 436 -12.92 8.67 -36.65
CA LEU A 436 -12.11 9.88 -36.68
C LEU A 436 -12.96 11.15 -36.83
N ASP A 437 -13.98 11.12 -37.67
CA ASP A 437 -14.85 12.27 -37.92
C ASP A 437 -15.64 12.64 -36.66
N VAL A 438 -16.14 11.64 -35.94
CA VAL A 438 -16.84 11.86 -34.65
C VAL A 438 -15.90 12.47 -33.62
N PHE A 439 -14.65 11.98 -33.54
CA PHE A 439 -13.65 12.56 -32.63
C PHE A 439 -13.27 13.99 -33.04
N LYS A 440 -12.99 14.21 -34.34
CA LYS A 440 -12.64 15.51 -34.92
C LYS A 440 -13.75 16.53 -34.68
N LEU A 441 -15.02 16.16 -34.88
CA LEU A 441 -16.17 17.01 -34.57
C LEU A 441 -16.25 17.36 -33.08
N PHE A 442 -16.05 16.38 -32.20
CA PHE A 442 -16.08 16.60 -30.75
C PHE A 442 -14.99 17.59 -30.29
N VAL A 443 -13.74 17.41 -30.73
CA VAL A 443 -12.65 18.31 -30.33
C VAL A 443 -12.78 19.68 -31.00
N LYS A 444 -13.28 19.76 -32.25
CA LYS A 444 -13.62 21.03 -32.93
C LYS A 444 -14.63 21.85 -32.12
N GLU A 445 -15.64 21.21 -31.55
CA GLU A 445 -16.64 21.88 -30.71
C GLU A 445 -16.00 22.57 -29.49
N LYS A 446 -14.94 22.00 -28.91
CA LYS A 446 -14.24 22.58 -27.74
C LYS A 446 -13.50 23.86 -28.08
N LEU A 447 -13.10 24.03 -29.33
CA LEU A 447 -12.49 25.26 -29.82
C LEU A 447 -13.54 26.36 -30.07
N HIS A 448 -14.80 26.01 -30.40
CA HIS A 448 -15.88 26.97 -30.66
C HIS A 448 -16.67 27.40 -29.42
N ASN A 449 -17.16 26.44 -28.62
CA ASN A 449 -18.31 26.60 -27.73
C ASN A 449 -17.96 26.61 -26.24
N SER A 450 -16.86 27.21 -25.86
CA SER A 450 -16.39 27.20 -24.47
C SER A 450 -16.80 28.45 -23.71
N THR A 451 -17.93 29.10 -24.04
CA THR A 451 -18.48 30.19 -23.20
C THR A 451 -18.65 29.74 -21.74
N PRO A 452 -18.12 30.49 -20.75
CA PRO A 452 -17.68 31.88 -20.84
C PRO A 452 -16.19 32.12 -21.18
N PHE A 453 -15.44 31.08 -21.54
CA PHE A 453 -14.00 31.13 -21.80
C PHE A 453 -13.61 30.51 -23.17
N TYR A 454 -13.40 31.35 -24.18
CA TYR A 454 -12.77 30.90 -25.44
C TYR A 454 -11.30 30.51 -25.17
N PRO A 455 -10.80 29.36 -25.67
CA PRO A 455 -9.46 28.87 -25.38
C PRO A 455 -8.46 29.52 -26.35
N TYR A 456 -8.46 30.86 -26.40
CA TYR A 456 -7.76 31.64 -27.44
C TYR A 456 -6.24 31.42 -27.41
N LEU A 457 -5.64 31.28 -26.21
CA LEU A 457 -4.23 30.97 -26.04
C LEU A 457 -3.89 29.57 -26.57
N PHE A 458 -4.74 28.58 -26.27
CA PHE A 458 -4.56 27.24 -26.81
C PHE A 458 -4.74 27.20 -28.35
N ILE A 459 -5.74 27.91 -28.89
CA ILE A 459 -5.95 28.04 -30.35
C ILE A 459 -4.71 28.65 -31.00
N LYS A 460 -4.14 29.69 -30.38
CA LYS A 460 -2.90 30.33 -30.82
C LYS A 460 -1.73 29.32 -30.86
N ASP A 461 -1.52 28.57 -29.78
CA ASP A 461 -0.44 27.58 -29.70
C ASP A 461 -0.64 26.43 -30.69
N LEU A 462 -1.88 25.96 -30.86
CA LEU A 462 -2.25 24.94 -31.83
C LEU A 462 -1.97 25.42 -33.27
N LEU A 463 -2.37 26.66 -33.61
CA LEU A 463 -2.07 27.26 -34.92
C LEU A 463 -0.57 27.37 -35.17
N ALA A 464 0.19 27.85 -34.19
CA ALA A 464 1.64 27.96 -34.32
C ALA A 464 2.28 26.58 -34.59
N ASN A 465 1.88 25.55 -33.83
CA ASN A 465 2.35 24.19 -34.03
C ASN A 465 1.95 23.59 -35.40
N ILE A 466 0.75 23.90 -35.90
CA ILE A 466 0.32 23.46 -37.23
C ILE A 466 1.08 24.20 -38.34
N ILE A 467 1.42 25.48 -38.15
CA ILE A 467 2.24 26.24 -39.12
C ILE A 467 3.63 25.61 -39.22
N ASP A 468 4.26 25.27 -38.09
CA ASP A 468 5.61 24.70 -38.06
C ASP A 468 5.64 23.22 -38.50
N HIS A 469 4.57 22.46 -38.23
CA HIS A 469 4.58 21.00 -38.32
C HIS A 469 3.32 20.37 -38.94
N GLY A 470 2.64 21.08 -39.85
CA GLY A 470 1.25 20.83 -40.27
C GLY A 470 0.83 19.38 -40.60
N ASN A 471 1.72 18.53 -41.10
CA ASN A 471 1.40 17.12 -41.39
C ASN A 471 1.16 16.26 -40.14
N LEU A 472 1.52 16.75 -38.95
CA LEU A 472 1.39 15.99 -37.70
C LEU A 472 0.01 16.11 -37.04
N TYR A 473 -0.85 17.02 -37.48
CA TYR A 473 -2.11 17.35 -36.80
C TYR A 473 -3.36 16.94 -37.59
N ILE A 474 -4.46 16.66 -36.88
CA ILE A 474 -5.74 16.22 -37.46
C ILE A 474 -6.53 17.36 -38.16
N PHE A 475 -6.13 18.61 -37.95
CA PHE A 475 -6.71 19.79 -38.59
C PHE A 475 -5.68 20.49 -39.46
N SER A 476 -6.14 21.08 -40.56
CA SER A 476 -5.34 22.02 -41.34
C SER A 476 -5.26 23.38 -40.65
N LYS A 477 -4.28 24.18 -41.08
CA LYS A 477 -4.12 25.57 -40.66
C LYS A 477 -5.39 26.38 -40.94
N GLU A 478 -5.95 26.21 -42.14
CA GLU A 478 -7.15 26.92 -42.60
C GLU A 478 -8.35 26.57 -41.72
N GLU A 479 -8.51 25.29 -41.34
CA GLU A 479 -9.60 24.86 -40.46
C GLU A 479 -9.52 25.54 -39.08
N ILE A 480 -8.34 25.62 -38.46
CA ILE A 480 -8.21 26.26 -37.13
C ILE A 480 -8.29 27.78 -37.23
N LEU A 481 -7.77 28.39 -38.30
CA LEU A 481 -7.86 29.82 -38.52
C LEU A 481 -9.32 30.28 -38.70
N GLU A 482 -10.12 29.51 -39.45
CA GLU A 482 -11.56 29.76 -39.60
C GLU A 482 -12.28 29.74 -38.24
N ILE A 483 -11.89 28.80 -37.36
CA ILE A 483 -12.43 28.72 -36.00
C ILE A 483 -12.05 29.96 -35.18
N ALA A 484 -10.80 30.39 -35.22
CA ALA A 484 -10.33 31.58 -34.51
C ALA A 484 -11.10 32.83 -34.93
N ILE A 485 -11.24 33.05 -36.24
CA ILE A 485 -11.97 34.19 -36.82
C ILE A 485 -13.46 34.14 -36.44
N ASN A 486 -14.10 32.98 -36.55
CA ASN A 486 -15.50 32.83 -36.18
C ASN A 486 -15.73 33.15 -34.69
N ASN A 487 -14.84 32.67 -33.81
CA ASN A 487 -14.92 32.97 -32.38
C ASN A 487 -14.77 34.47 -32.09
N PHE A 488 -13.85 35.16 -32.77
CA PHE A 488 -13.68 36.60 -32.65
C PHE A 488 -14.93 37.36 -33.12
N ASN A 489 -15.47 37.02 -34.29
CA ASN A 489 -16.68 37.64 -34.83
C ASN A 489 -17.90 37.43 -33.92
N GLN A 490 -18.11 36.21 -33.41
CA GLN A 490 -19.19 35.95 -32.47
C GLN A 490 -19.06 36.74 -31.17
N TYR A 491 -17.84 36.97 -30.70
CA TYR A 491 -17.61 37.77 -29.51
C TYR A 491 -17.86 39.26 -29.76
N LEU A 492 -17.44 39.77 -30.92
CA LEU A 492 -17.73 41.14 -31.39
C LEU A 492 -19.25 41.40 -31.46
N ASP A 493 -20.01 40.48 -32.06
CA ASP A 493 -21.47 40.60 -32.19
C ASP A 493 -22.17 40.69 -30.83
N LYS A 494 -21.65 39.96 -29.83
CA LYS A 494 -22.23 39.93 -28.47
C LYS A 494 -21.74 41.08 -27.59
N ASN A 495 -20.60 41.70 -27.90
CA ASN A 495 -19.94 42.69 -27.05
C ASN A 495 -19.51 43.90 -27.88
N SER A 496 -20.39 44.88 -28.03
CA SER A 496 -20.10 46.09 -28.83
C SER A 496 -19.08 47.05 -28.20
N ILE A 497 -18.68 46.83 -26.94
CA ILE A 497 -17.71 47.67 -26.23
C ILE A 497 -16.39 46.91 -26.12
N TYR A 498 -15.33 47.50 -26.70
CA TYR A 498 -13.99 46.95 -26.65
C TYR A 498 -13.51 46.67 -25.21
N ASN A 499 -12.87 45.52 -25.04
CA ASN A 499 -12.27 45.06 -23.79
C ASN A 499 -11.10 44.11 -24.09
N VAL A 500 -10.32 43.74 -23.07
CA VAL A 500 -9.11 42.90 -23.22
C VAL A 500 -9.38 41.60 -23.99
N LYS A 501 -10.55 40.98 -23.79
CA LYS A 501 -10.91 39.74 -24.50
C LYS A 501 -11.05 39.89 -26.02
N HIS A 502 -11.37 41.09 -26.52
CA HIS A 502 -11.36 41.36 -27.95
C HIS A 502 -9.95 41.23 -28.51
N TYR A 503 -8.99 41.84 -27.82
CA TYR A 503 -7.58 41.77 -28.20
C TYR A 503 -7.05 40.34 -28.09
N ASP A 504 -7.36 39.65 -27.00
CA ASP A 504 -7.00 38.24 -26.78
C ASP A 504 -7.48 37.31 -27.92
N LEU A 505 -8.74 37.43 -28.33
CA LEU A 505 -9.28 36.65 -29.45
C LEU A 505 -8.63 37.00 -30.78
N LEU A 506 -8.37 38.28 -31.02
CA LEU A 506 -7.63 38.73 -32.20
C LEU A 506 -6.21 38.13 -32.24
N LEU A 507 -5.53 38.03 -31.10
CA LEU A 507 -4.21 37.39 -31.00
C LEU A 507 -4.21 35.91 -31.41
N SER A 508 -5.36 35.24 -31.41
CA SER A 508 -5.48 33.86 -31.88
C SER A 508 -5.67 33.73 -33.40
N CYS A 509 -5.91 34.82 -34.12
CA CYS A 509 -6.11 34.85 -35.58
C CYS A 509 -4.75 34.99 -36.32
N ILE A 510 -3.81 34.08 -36.05
CA ILE A 510 -2.47 34.10 -36.65
C ILE A 510 -2.46 33.37 -37.99
N THR A 511 -1.93 34.02 -39.02
CA THR A 511 -1.80 33.40 -40.34
C THR A 511 -0.37 33.06 -40.73
N ASP A 512 0.63 33.65 -40.10
CA ASP A 512 2.04 33.33 -40.40
C ASP A 512 2.95 33.62 -39.21
N LEU A 513 4.09 32.94 -39.14
CA LEU A 513 5.09 33.10 -38.07
C LEU A 513 6.33 33.83 -38.61
N ILE A 514 6.32 35.17 -38.59
CA ILE A 514 7.49 35.98 -38.97
C ILE A 514 8.06 36.67 -37.72
N GLY A 515 9.21 36.20 -37.22
CA GLY A 515 9.88 36.64 -35.99
C GLY A 515 9.29 36.04 -34.70
N ASP A 516 9.88 36.36 -33.53
CA ASP A 516 9.57 35.76 -32.20
C ASP A 516 8.09 35.93 -31.72
N ARG A 517 7.23 36.64 -32.46
CA ARG A 517 5.85 36.95 -32.04
C ARG A 517 4.75 36.60 -33.06
N GLY A 518 5.10 36.06 -34.24
CA GLY A 518 4.14 35.78 -35.31
C GLY A 518 3.44 37.01 -35.89
N GLN A 519 2.98 36.93 -37.13
CA GLN A 519 2.11 37.95 -37.72
C GLN A 519 0.65 37.64 -37.39
N ILE A 520 0.05 38.51 -36.58
CA ILE A 520 -1.41 38.58 -36.38
C ILE A 520 -1.97 39.34 -37.58
N ILE A 521 -2.91 38.74 -38.32
CA ILE A 521 -3.67 39.52 -39.30
C ILE A 521 -4.78 40.26 -38.57
N LEU A 522 -4.84 41.57 -38.81
CA LEU A 522 -6.00 42.42 -38.52
C LEU A 522 -7.05 42.27 -39.61
#